data_AF-A0A3D3I5H1-F1
#
_entry.id   AF-A0A3D3I5H1-F1
#
_cell.length_a   1.000
_cell.length_b   1.000
_cell.length_c   1.000
_cell.angle_alpha   90.00
_cell.angle_beta   90.00
_cell.angle_gamma   90.00
#
_symmetry.space_group_name_H-M   'P 1'
#
loop_
_entity.id
_entity.type
_entity.pdbx_description
1 polymer ?
#
loop_
_entity_poly.entity_id
_entity_poly.type
_entity_poly.pdbx_seq_one_letter_code
_entity_poly.pdbx_strand_id
1 'polypeptide(L)'
;MKRYGLLFAIVSALGVSIFIYLFYSETGKLPTLRNEFQFIILSILLANLCGIVISIIDKGLNKVINWRNLFFTRFVIGFFVNTTAVVILIGLVGVVIVGYMGFDVFPFYDQMHEEIWKLCILTLIIIFTYEVFYGWFYSYRYFATTQVDQLRSERWQMELQFESLKSQISPHYLFNCLNTISSLLYKDSRIAEEFIRRMADTFRYVMDNQHQKLVKLSEELAFVKSYHYLMQVRYHEHLQLDINIPSRLMDSLVPPLAIQMLIENAVKHNEISKSHPLFVYISAQDNTLINI
;
A
#
# COMPACT_ATOMS: atom_id res chain seq x y z
N MET A 1 4.62 1.65 25.91
CA MET A 1 5.07 1.29 27.27
C MET A 1 4.99 -0.21 27.58
N LYS A 2 3.84 -0.89 27.41
CA LYS A 2 3.70 -2.34 27.75
C LYS A 2 4.74 -3.29 27.11
N ARG A 3 5.17 -3.03 25.88
CA ARG A 3 6.10 -3.91 25.12
C ARG A 3 7.55 -3.91 25.66
N TYR A 4 8.04 -2.78 26.17
CA TYR A 4 9.39 -2.67 26.73
C TYR A 4 9.46 -3.28 28.14
N GLY A 5 8.39 -3.16 28.94
CA GLY A 5 8.29 -3.80 30.25
C GLY A 5 8.29 -5.33 30.16
N LEU A 6 7.60 -5.91 29.17
CA LEU A 6 7.61 -7.36 28.94
C LEU A 6 8.99 -7.86 28.54
N LEU A 7 9.68 -7.16 27.64
CA LEU A 7 11.03 -7.52 27.20
C LEU A 7 12.02 -7.48 28.38
N PHE A 8 11.97 -6.43 29.19
CA PHE A 8 12.78 -6.29 30.39
C PHE A 8 12.55 -7.44 31.37
N ALA A 9 11.29 -7.83 31.61
CA ALA A 9 10.95 -8.94 32.50
C ALA A 9 11.50 -10.29 31.98
N ILE A 10 11.38 -10.55 30.67
CA ILE A 10 11.90 -11.79 30.05
C ILE A 10 13.43 -11.86 30.16
N VAL A 11 14.12 -10.77 29.82
CA VAL A 11 15.59 -10.72 29.89
C VAL A 11 16.07 -10.84 31.33
N SER A 12 15.37 -10.23 32.29
CA SER A 12 15.64 -10.37 33.72
C SER A 12 15.49 -11.83 34.18
N ALA A 13 14.40 -12.50 33.78
CA ALA A 13 14.17 -13.90 34.12
C ALA A 13 15.24 -14.84 33.55
N LEU A 14 15.70 -14.57 32.32
CA LEU A 14 16.82 -15.29 31.71
C LEU A 14 18.12 -15.09 32.50
N GLY A 15 18.44 -13.85 32.89
CA GLY A 15 19.61 -13.54 33.72
C GLY A 15 19.61 -14.29 35.04
N VAL A 16 18.47 -14.28 35.75
CA VAL A 16 18.30 -15.02 37.01
C VAL A 16 18.41 -16.53 36.78
N SER A 17 17.85 -17.05 35.68
CA SER A 17 17.91 -18.48 35.36
C SER A 17 19.35 -18.96 35.11
N ILE A 18 20.16 -18.16 34.40
CA ILE A 18 21.59 -18.43 34.20
C ILE A 18 22.33 -18.42 35.54
N PHE A 19 22.07 -17.43 36.40
CA PHE A 19 22.68 -17.35 37.72
C PHE A 19 22.34 -18.59 38.58
N ILE A 20 21.07 -18.98 38.63
CA ILE A 20 20.63 -20.16 39.38
C ILE A 20 21.32 -21.43 38.85
N TYR A 21 21.43 -21.56 37.52
CA TYR A 21 22.10 -22.69 36.89
C TYR A 21 23.59 -22.76 37.26
N LEU A 22 24.33 -21.65 37.12
CA LEU A 22 25.76 -21.61 37.44
C LEU A 22 26.01 -21.87 38.94
N PHE A 23 25.22 -21.23 39.81
CA PHE A 23 25.31 -21.43 41.26
C PHE A 23 25.04 -22.88 41.67
N TYR A 24 24.02 -23.52 41.07
CA TYR A 24 23.71 -24.92 41.33
C TYR A 24 24.80 -25.87 40.78
N SER A 25 25.33 -25.55 39.60
CA SER A 25 26.43 -26.29 38.96
C SER A 25 27.68 -26.31 39.83
N GLU A 26 28.01 -25.19 40.48
CA GLU A 26 29.20 -25.07 41.33
C GLU A 26 28.99 -25.65 42.74
N THR A 27 27.86 -25.33 43.39
CA THR A 27 27.66 -25.62 44.82
C THR A 27 26.83 -26.87 45.10
N GLY A 28 26.14 -27.41 44.09
CA GLY A 28 25.17 -28.50 44.22
C GLY A 28 23.88 -28.12 44.99
N LYS A 29 23.69 -26.84 45.34
CA LYS A 29 22.55 -26.34 46.13
C LYS A 29 21.87 -25.17 45.41
N LEU A 30 20.59 -24.98 45.69
CA LEU A 30 19.87 -23.81 45.18
C LEU A 30 20.25 -22.54 45.96
N PRO A 31 20.37 -21.38 45.30
CA PRO A 31 20.69 -20.13 45.97
C PRO A 31 19.56 -19.71 46.91
N THR A 32 19.90 -19.24 48.11
CA THR A 32 18.90 -18.71 49.05
C THR A 32 18.75 -17.20 48.83
N LEU A 33 17.50 -16.72 48.75
CA LEU A 33 17.19 -15.31 48.50
C LEU A 33 17.86 -14.35 49.49
N ARG A 34 18.08 -14.78 50.74
CA ARG A 34 18.67 -13.95 51.79
C ARG A 34 20.18 -13.77 51.64
N ASN A 35 20.90 -14.83 51.26
CA ASN A 35 22.36 -14.81 51.22
C ASN A 35 22.89 -14.32 49.86
N GLU A 36 22.18 -14.67 48.77
CA GLU A 36 22.65 -14.41 47.40
C GLU A 36 21.95 -13.22 46.73
N PHE A 37 21.27 -12.38 47.51
CA PHE A 37 20.44 -11.28 46.98
C PHE A 37 21.22 -10.34 46.05
N GLN A 38 22.46 -10.00 46.40
CA GLN A 38 23.31 -9.10 45.63
C GLN A 38 23.67 -9.69 44.25
N PHE A 39 23.97 -10.99 44.18
CA PHE A 39 24.29 -11.67 42.93
C PHE A 39 23.07 -11.83 42.03
N ILE A 40 21.88 -12.07 42.60
CA ILE A 40 20.62 -12.08 41.85
C ILE A 40 20.38 -10.71 41.21
N ILE A 41 20.51 -9.61 41.96
CA ILE A 41 20.37 -8.25 41.40
C ILE A 41 21.40 -8.01 40.29
N LEU A 42 22.65 -8.37 40.52
CA LEU A 42 23.72 -8.22 39.54
C LEU A 42 23.41 -8.98 38.24
N SER A 43 22.90 -10.20 38.34
CA SER A 43 22.51 -11.01 37.17
C SER A 43 21.40 -10.35 36.34
N ILE A 44 20.41 -9.72 37.01
CA ILE A 44 19.33 -8.99 36.36
C ILE A 44 19.90 -7.76 35.63
N LEU A 45 20.74 -6.97 36.30
CA LEU A 45 21.33 -5.76 35.73
C LEU A 45 22.21 -6.10 34.52
N LEU A 46 23.07 -7.11 34.65
CA LEU A 46 23.97 -7.54 33.57
C LEU A 46 23.19 -8.08 32.37
N ALA A 47 22.17 -8.91 32.58
CA ALA A 47 21.36 -9.45 31.50
C ALA A 47 20.63 -8.34 30.72
N ASN A 48 20.04 -7.37 31.43
CA ASN A 48 19.38 -6.23 30.79
C ASN A 48 20.37 -5.32 30.06
N LEU A 49 21.57 -5.12 30.61
CA LEU A 49 22.62 -4.36 29.93
C LEU A 49 23.03 -5.03 28.62
N CYS A 50 23.23 -6.37 28.63
CA CYS A 50 23.48 -7.14 27.42
C CYS A 50 22.34 -6.98 26.40
N GLY A 51 21.08 -7.09 26.85
CA GLY A 51 19.91 -6.91 25.99
C GLY A 51 19.82 -5.52 25.36
N ILE A 52 20.21 -4.46 26.08
CA ILE A 52 20.28 -3.09 25.55
C ILE A 52 21.36 -2.98 24.48
N VAL A 53 22.55 -3.53 24.73
CA VAL A 53 23.67 -3.53 23.77
C VAL A 53 23.26 -4.23 22.47
N ILE A 54 22.69 -5.44 22.56
CA ILE A 54 22.17 -6.17 21.40
C ILE A 54 21.13 -5.34 20.64
N SER A 55 20.17 -4.72 21.35
CA SER A 55 19.13 -3.88 20.73
C SER A 55 19.68 -2.67 19.97
N ILE A 56 20.75 -2.04 20.49
CA ILE A 56 21.43 -0.92 19.83
C ILE A 56 22.15 -1.40 18.57
N ILE A 57 22.90 -2.49 18.68
CA ILE A 57 23.64 -3.09 17.56
C ILE A 57 22.66 -3.48 16.46
N ASP A 58 21.58 -4.18 16.78
CA ASP A 58 20.62 -4.64 15.77
C ASP A 58 19.89 -3.51 15.08
N LYS A 59 19.56 -2.43 15.80
CA LYS A 59 19.00 -1.22 15.19
C LYS A 59 19.97 -0.56 14.21
N GLY A 60 21.27 -0.57 14.52
CA GLY A 60 22.32 -0.09 13.62
C GLY A 60 22.46 -0.98 12.39
N LEU A 61 22.62 -2.29 12.62
CA LEU A 61 22.79 -3.29 11.55
C LEU A 61 21.59 -3.30 10.60
N ASN A 62 20.36 -3.18 11.09
CA ASN A 62 19.16 -3.17 10.24
C ASN A 62 19.10 -1.98 9.26
N LYS A 63 19.85 -0.90 9.52
CA LYS A 63 19.96 0.24 8.58
C LYS A 63 20.93 -0.03 7.43
N VAL A 64 21.97 -0.82 7.68
CA VAL A 64 23.03 -1.10 6.70
C VAL A 64 22.78 -2.40 5.96
N ILE A 65 22.36 -3.44 6.70
CA ILE A 65 22.15 -4.80 6.22
C ILE A 65 20.74 -5.23 6.60
N ASN A 66 19.85 -5.23 5.62
CA ASN A 66 18.45 -5.58 5.85
C ASN A 66 18.23 -7.10 5.74
N TRP A 67 17.50 -7.66 6.71
CA TRP A 67 17.05 -9.06 6.72
C TRP A 67 16.30 -9.48 5.44
N ARG A 68 15.73 -8.54 4.68
CA ARG A 68 15.00 -8.78 3.42
C ARG A 68 15.88 -9.36 2.31
N ASN A 69 17.00 -8.71 2.02
CA ASN A 69 17.80 -9.03 0.85
C ASN A 69 18.96 -9.96 1.18
N LEU A 70 19.46 -9.87 2.41
CA LEU A 70 20.70 -10.51 2.84
C LEU A 70 20.48 -11.23 4.18
N PHE A 71 19.45 -12.10 4.25
CA PHE A 71 19.09 -12.82 5.48
C PHE A 71 20.29 -13.53 6.10
N PHE A 72 20.98 -14.37 5.31
CA PHE A 72 22.12 -15.16 5.80
C PHE A 72 23.29 -14.26 6.23
N THR A 73 23.64 -13.26 5.41
CA THR A 73 24.72 -12.32 5.73
C THR A 73 24.41 -11.51 6.99
N ARG A 74 23.16 -11.06 7.16
CA ARG A 74 22.71 -10.31 8.34
C ARG A 74 22.72 -11.18 9.59
N PHE A 75 22.30 -12.43 9.48
CA PHE A 75 22.35 -13.40 10.57
C PHE A 75 23.79 -13.64 11.02
N VAL A 76 24.70 -13.94 10.09
CA VAL A 76 26.11 -14.23 10.39
C VAL A 76 26.78 -13.01 11.03
N ILE A 77 26.64 -11.82 10.44
CA ILE A 77 27.25 -10.59 10.97
C ILE A 77 26.65 -10.24 12.33
N GLY A 78 25.31 -10.31 12.47
CA GLY A 78 24.62 -10.08 13.74
C GLY A 78 25.16 -10.98 14.84
N PHE A 79 25.17 -12.28 14.58
CA PHE A 79 25.64 -13.29 15.52
C PHE A 79 27.06 -13.02 16.01
N PHE A 80 28.03 -12.78 15.10
CA PHE A 80 29.41 -12.52 15.51
C PHE A 80 29.60 -11.17 16.21
N VAL A 81 28.95 -10.11 15.73
CA VAL A 81 29.06 -8.77 16.34
C VAL A 81 28.42 -8.76 17.73
N ASN A 82 27.21 -9.31 17.87
CA ASN A 82 26.51 -9.40 19.15
C ASN A 82 27.26 -10.31 20.14
N THR A 83 27.76 -11.47 19.70
CA THR A 83 28.56 -12.37 20.56
C THR A 83 29.83 -11.67 21.04
N THR A 84 30.57 -11.02 20.15
CA THR A 84 31.81 -10.31 20.51
C THR A 84 31.53 -9.18 21.50
N ALA A 85 30.49 -8.37 21.25
CA ALA A 85 30.13 -7.26 22.12
C ALA A 85 29.70 -7.73 23.52
N VAL A 86 28.90 -8.80 23.60
CA VAL A 86 28.42 -9.34 24.88
C VAL A 86 29.55 -10.00 25.67
N VAL A 87 30.43 -10.76 25.01
CA VAL A 87 31.59 -11.37 25.69
C VAL A 87 32.53 -10.30 26.25
N ILE A 88 32.83 -9.24 25.49
CA ILE A 88 33.62 -8.10 25.96
C ILE A 88 32.93 -7.44 27.17
N LEU A 89 31.62 -7.21 27.10
CA LEU A 89 30.87 -6.58 28.18
C LEU A 89 30.91 -7.43 29.46
N ILE A 90 30.62 -8.73 29.37
CA ILE A 90 30.64 -9.64 30.52
C ILE A 90 32.07 -9.71 31.10
N GLY A 91 33.09 -9.81 30.24
CA GLY A 91 34.49 -9.84 30.67
C GLY A 91 34.91 -8.56 31.41
N LEU A 92 34.56 -7.38 30.88
CA LEU A 92 34.84 -6.10 31.54
C LEU A 92 34.15 -5.98 32.89
N VAL A 93 32.88 -6.35 32.97
CA VAL A 93 32.12 -6.35 34.23
C VAL A 93 32.76 -7.34 35.23
N GLY A 94 33.16 -8.52 34.76
CA GLY A 94 33.87 -9.52 35.56
C GLY A 94 35.18 -8.97 36.15
N VAL A 95 36.02 -8.32 35.35
CA VAL A 95 37.28 -7.71 35.82
C VAL A 95 37.03 -6.65 36.88
N VAL A 96 36.02 -5.79 36.69
CA VAL A 96 35.66 -4.75 37.68
C VAL A 96 35.21 -5.38 39.01
N ILE A 97 34.41 -6.45 38.96
CA ILE A 97 33.94 -7.16 40.15
C ILE A 97 35.12 -7.80 40.90
N VAL A 98 35.99 -8.52 40.19
CA VAL A 98 37.15 -9.20 40.78
C VAL A 98 38.09 -8.19 41.45
N GLY A 99 38.36 -7.06 40.79
CA GLY A 99 39.16 -5.98 41.36
C GLY A 99 38.52 -5.33 42.59
N TYR A 100 37.20 -5.17 42.59
CA TYR A 100 36.46 -4.66 43.76
C TYR A 100 36.53 -5.62 44.96
N MET A 101 36.56 -6.94 44.71
CA MET A 101 36.73 -7.96 45.75
C MET A 101 38.18 -8.05 46.27
N GLY A 102 39.13 -7.35 45.66
CA GLY A 102 40.54 -7.35 46.07
C GLY A 102 41.32 -8.58 45.61
N PHE A 103 40.81 -9.34 44.63
CA PHE A 103 41.51 -10.48 44.04
C PHE A 103 42.28 -10.07 42.77
N ASP A 104 43.37 -10.77 42.51
CA ASP A 104 44.05 -10.70 41.21
C ASP A 104 43.26 -11.45 40.13
N VAL A 105 43.22 -10.89 38.93
CA VAL A 105 42.40 -11.40 37.81
C VAL A 105 42.85 -12.78 37.34
N PHE A 106 44.16 -13.02 37.23
CA PHE A 106 44.68 -14.28 36.69
C PHE A 106 44.44 -15.48 37.63
N PRO A 107 44.76 -15.42 38.94
CA PRO A 107 44.43 -16.51 39.86
C PRO A 107 42.92 -16.76 39.97
N PHE A 108 42.11 -15.70 39.92
CA PHE A 108 40.66 -15.84 39.92
C PHE A 108 40.14 -16.54 38.66
N TYR A 109 40.69 -16.19 37.49
CA TYR A 109 40.37 -16.87 36.23
C TYR A 109 40.70 -18.36 36.29
N ASP A 110 41.89 -18.72 36.77
CA ASP A 110 42.31 -20.12 36.89
C ASP A 110 41.40 -20.91 37.84
N GLN A 111 40.92 -20.28 38.93
CA GLN A 111 39.98 -20.91 39.85
C GLN A 111 38.57 -21.08 39.24
N MET A 112 38.14 -20.16 38.38
CA MET A 112 36.76 -20.08 37.87
C MET A 112 36.61 -20.51 36.41
N HIS A 113 37.66 -21.02 35.76
CA HIS A 113 37.69 -21.25 34.32
C HIS A 113 36.55 -22.15 33.82
N GLU A 114 36.16 -23.20 34.56
CA GLU A 114 35.04 -24.06 34.18
C GLU A 114 33.71 -23.31 34.11
N GLU A 115 33.41 -22.47 35.11
CA GLU A 115 32.18 -21.67 35.17
C GLU A 115 32.17 -20.58 34.08
N ILE A 116 33.33 -19.99 33.79
CA ILE A 116 33.50 -19.04 32.68
C ILE A 116 33.20 -19.73 31.34
N TRP A 117 33.70 -20.94 31.11
CA TRP A 117 33.39 -21.71 29.89
C TRP A 117 31.90 -22.05 29.79
N LYS A 118 31.25 -22.49 30.88
CA LYS A 118 29.80 -22.73 30.92
C LYS A 118 29.02 -21.46 30.56
N LEU A 119 29.38 -20.31 31.13
CA LEU A 119 28.76 -19.02 30.83
C LEU A 119 28.93 -18.62 29.36
N CYS A 120 30.13 -18.79 28.80
CA CYS A 120 30.41 -18.51 27.39
C CYS A 120 29.54 -19.38 26.45
N ILE A 121 29.45 -20.69 26.72
CA ILE A 121 28.63 -21.62 25.91
C ILE A 121 27.15 -21.25 26.00
N LEU A 122 26.63 -21.01 27.21
CA LEU A 122 25.24 -20.59 27.41
C LEU A 122 24.94 -19.27 26.68
N THR A 123 25.85 -18.30 26.76
CA THR A 123 25.72 -17.02 26.08
C THR A 123 25.65 -17.20 24.57
N LEU A 124 26.51 -18.05 24.00
CA LEU A 124 26.53 -18.36 22.56
C LEU A 124 25.20 -18.98 22.10
N ILE A 125 24.68 -19.96 22.86
CA ILE A 125 23.39 -20.61 22.55
C ILE A 125 22.24 -19.61 22.62
N ILE A 126 22.23 -18.74 23.64
CA ILE A 126 21.19 -17.72 23.80
C ILE A 126 21.22 -16.72 22.66
N ILE A 127 22.41 -16.22 22.28
CA ILE A 127 22.55 -15.26 21.18
C ILE A 127 22.16 -15.90 19.84
N PHE A 128 22.57 -17.14 19.59
CA PHE A 128 22.17 -17.88 18.39
C PHE A 128 20.64 -18.00 18.31
N THR A 129 20.02 -18.46 19.40
CA THR A 129 18.57 -18.63 19.50
C THR A 129 17.86 -17.29 19.31
N TYR A 130 18.36 -16.22 19.93
CA TYR A 130 17.86 -14.87 19.77
C TYR A 130 17.90 -14.40 18.31
N GLU A 131 19.02 -14.55 17.61
CA GLU A 131 19.17 -14.13 16.21
C GLU A 131 18.20 -14.86 15.28
N VAL A 132 18.00 -16.17 15.49
CA VAL A 132 17.03 -16.96 14.74
C VAL A 132 15.61 -16.41 14.94
N PHE A 133 15.19 -16.22 16.19
CA PHE A 133 13.85 -15.71 16.49
C PHE A 133 13.65 -14.26 16.03
N TYR A 134 14.68 -13.43 16.17
CA TYR A 134 14.65 -12.04 15.75
C TYR A 134 14.51 -11.93 14.23
N GLY A 135 15.34 -12.67 13.48
CA GLY A 135 15.26 -12.74 12.02
C GLY A 135 13.92 -13.26 11.53
N TRP A 136 13.41 -14.34 12.13
CA TRP A 136 12.09 -14.89 11.78
C TRP A 136 10.97 -13.88 12.04
N PHE A 137 10.94 -13.28 13.23
CA PHE A 137 9.92 -12.30 13.59
C PHE A 137 9.97 -11.05 12.70
N TYR A 138 11.16 -10.56 12.38
CA TYR A 138 11.34 -9.44 11.47
C TYR A 138 10.85 -9.77 10.06
N SER A 139 11.25 -10.92 9.51
CA SER A 139 10.83 -11.38 8.19
C SER A 139 9.32 -11.58 8.11
N TYR A 140 8.71 -12.21 9.10
CA TYR A 140 7.26 -12.43 9.16
C TYR A 140 6.48 -11.11 9.19
N ARG A 141 6.87 -10.18 10.08
CA ARG A 141 6.20 -8.87 10.15
C ARG A 141 6.35 -8.08 8.86
N TYR A 142 7.52 -8.13 8.24
CA TYR A 142 7.75 -7.44 6.99
C TYR A 142 6.87 -8.00 5.86
N PHE A 143 6.84 -9.33 5.70
CA PHE A 143 6.00 -10.00 4.71
C PHE A 143 4.51 -9.68 4.90
N ALA A 144 4.04 -9.66 6.15
CA ALA A 144 2.66 -9.28 6.47
C ALA A 144 2.35 -7.82 6.09
N THR A 145 3.27 -6.89 6.34
CA THR A 145 3.07 -5.47 5.98
C THR A 145 3.12 -5.24 4.47
N THR A 146 4.04 -5.87 3.76
CA THR A 146 4.21 -5.66 2.31
C THR A 146 3.00 -6.14 1.51
N GLN A 147 2.41 -7.29 1.88
CA GLN A 147 1.18 -7.76 1.24
C GLN A 147 0.00 -6.80 1.45
N VAL A 148 -0.12 -6.23 2.66
CA VAL A 148 -1.16 -5.25 2.96
C VAL A 148 -0.99 -3.98 2.13
N ASP A 149 0.24 -3.50 1.98
CA ASP A 149 0.54 -2.31 1.20
C ASP A 149 0.30 -2.54 -0.31
N GLN A 150 0.60 -3.73 -0.82
CA GLN A 150 0.27 -4.12 -2.20
C GLN A 150 -1.25 -4.12 -2.44
N LEU A 151 -2.01 -4.80 -1.59
CA LEU A 151 -3.48 -4.83 -1.69
C LEU A 151 -4.11 -3.42 -1.59
N ARG A 152 -3.52 -2.54 -0.76
CA ARG A 152 -3.96 -1.14 -0.67
C ARG A 152 -3.70 -0.38 -1.96
N SER A 153 -2.53 -0.55 -2.58
CA SER A 153 -2.20 0.09 -3.85
C SER A 153 -3.12 -0.38 -4.98
N GLU A 154 -3.42 -1.67 -5.05
CA GLU A 154 -4.36 -2.21 -6.05
C GLU A 154 -5.78 -1.67 -5.85
N ARG A 155 -6.27 -1.62 -4.60
CA ARG A 155 -7.56 -1.01 -4.28
C ARG A 155 -7.61 0.46 -4.67
N TRP A 156 -6.56 1.21 -4.35
CA TRP A 156 -6.46 2.62 -4.73
C TRP A 156 -6.52 2.82 -6.25
N GLN A 157 -5.83 1.96 -7.02
CA GLN A 157 -5.90 1.99 -8.47
C GLN A 157 -7.30 1.69 -9.00
N MET A 158 -7.97 0.67 -8.46
CA MET A 158 -9.36 0.35 -8.82
C MET A 158 -10.32 1.51 -8.50
N GLU A 159 -10.13 2.17 -7.35
CA GLU A 159 -10.95 3.31 -6.95
C GLU A 159 -10.75 4.52 -7.87
N LEU A 160 -9.50 4.80 -8.28
CA LEU A 160 -9.21 5.84 -9.27
C LEU A 160 -9.81 5.51 -10.65
N GLN A 161 -9.74 4.24 -11.08
CA GLN A 161 -10.38 3.80 -12.32
C GLN A 161 -11.90 3.95 -12.25
N PHE A 162 -12.50 3.57 -11.12
CA PHE A 162 -13.92 3.72 -10.87
C PHE A 162 -14.38 5.18 -10.87
N GLU A 163 -13.68 6.06 -10.16
CA GLU A 163 -14.00 7.50 -10.16
C GLU A 163 -13.76 8.13 -11.54
N SER A 164 -12.74 7.69 -12.28
CA SER A 164 -12.54 8.10 -13.68
C SER A 164 -13.70 7.67 -14.58
N LEU A 165 -14.17 6.42 -14.47
CA LEU A 165 -15.34 5.92 -15.18
C LEU A 165 -16.59 6.74 -14.85
N LYS A 166 -16.82 6.99 -13.56
CA LYS A 166 -17.95 7.78 -13.06
C LYS A 166 -17.92 9.23 -13.54
N SER A 167 -16.74 9.85 -13.60
CA SER A 167 -16.58 11.25 -14.06
C SER A 167 -16.92 11.45 -15.54
N GLN A 168 -16.79 10.41 -16.37
CA GLN A 168 -17.05 10.46 -17.81
C GLN A 168 -18.55 10.37 -18.15
N ILE A 169 -19.36 9.86 -17.22
CA ILE A 169 -20.82 9.94 -17.31
C ILE A 169 -21.27 11.11 -16.46
N SER A 170 -21.72 12.20 -17.10
CA SER A 170 -22.34 13.31 -16.37
C SER A 170 -23.56 12.79 -15.60
N PRO A 171 -23.53 12.74 -14.25
CA PRO A 171 -24.66 12.21 -13.48
C PRO A 171 -25.92 13.01 -13.74
N HIS A 172 -25.76 14.31 -13.98
CA HIS A 172 -26.83 15.21 -14.40
C HIS A 172 -27.45 14.81 -15.75
N TYR A 173 -26.64 14.42 -16.74
CA TYR A 173 -27.15 13.93 -18.02
C TYR A 173 -27.97 12.64 -17.84
N LEU A 174 -27.47 11.70 -17.03
CA LEU A 174 -28.18 10.46 -16.71
C LEU A 174 -29.53 10.74 -16.03
N PHE A 175 -29.55 11.59 -14.99
CA PHE A 175 -30.80 11.97 -14.31
C PHE A 175 -31.79 12.66 -15.27
N ASN A 176 -31.31 13.53 -16.17
CA ASN A 176 -32.16 14.17 -17.17
C ASN A 176 -32.76 13.18 -18.15
N CYS A 177 -31.99 12.18 -18.59
CA CYS A 177 -32.51 11.12 -19.44
C CYS A 177 -33.60 10.31 -18.73
N LEU A 178 -33.38 9.93 -17.46
CA LEU A 178 -34.37 9.21 -16.65
C LEU A 178 -35.65 10.02 -16.43
N ASN A 179 -35.54 11.32 -16.15
CA ASN A 179 -36.69 12.21 -16.03
C ASN A 179 -37.47 12.34 -17.34
N THR A 180 -36.75 12.44 -18.47
CA THR A 180 -37.36 12.48 -19.81
C THR A 180 -38.11 11.19 -20.10
N ILE A 181 -37.50 10.04 -19.84
CA ILE A 181 -38.14 8.72 -19.96
C ILE A 181 -39.42 8.65 -19.11
N SER A 182 -39.35 9.05 -17.84
CA SER A 182 -40.51 9.06 -16.95
C SER A 182 -41.66 9.90 -17.52
N SER A 183 -41.35 11.07 -18.10
CA SER A 183 -42.36 11.92 -18.74
C SER A 183 -42.93 11.34 -20.04
N LEU A 184 -42.11 10.59 -20.80
CA LEU A 184 -42.51 9.97 -22.06
C LEU A 184 -43.36 8.72 -21.85
N LEU A 185 -43.11 7.93 -20.81
CA LEU A 185 -43.88 6.71 -20.50
C LEU A 185 -45.38 6.99 -20.37
N TYR A 186 -45.76 8.15 -19.85
CA TYR A 186 -47.17 8.57 -19.73
C TYR A 186 -47.75 9.22 -20.99
N LYS A 187 -46.90 9.68 -21.93
CA LYS A 187 -47.34 10.38 -23.15
C LYS A 187 -47.35 9.48 -24.39
N ASP A 188 -46.24 8.80 -24.65
CA ASP A 188 -46.07 7.90 -25.79
C ASP A 188 -44.99 6.85 -25.48
N SER A 189 -45.43 5.61 -25.27
CA SER A 189 -44.56 4.49 -24.96
C SER A 189 -43.58 4.15 -26.09
N ARG A 190 -43.89 4.45 -27.36
CA ARG A 190 -43.00 4.17 -28.49
C ARG A 190 -41.84 5.14 -28.53
N ILE A 191 -42.09 6.42 -28.27
CA ILE A 191 -41.04 7.44 -28.15
C ILE A 191 -40.15 7.12 -26.93
N ALA A 192 -40.74 6.67 -25.82
CA ALA A 192 -39.98 6.24 -24.65
C ALA A 192 -39.03 5.07 -24.96
N GLU A 193 -39.50 4.05 -25.69
CA GLU A 193 -38.68 2.90 -26.08
C GLU A 193 -37.50 3.32 -26.98
N GLU A 194 -37.76 4.13 -28.00
CA GLU A 194 -36.69 4.62 -28.89
C GLU A 194 -35.71 5.53 -28.14
N PHE A 195 -36.18 6.36 -27.22
CA PHE A 195 -35.33 7.17 -26.35
C PHE A 195 -34.40 6.31 -25.49
N ILE A 196 -34.91 5.23 -24.89
CA ILE A 196 -34.09 4.28 -24.12
C ILE A 196 -33.02 3.64 -25.01
N ARG A 197 -33.38 3.24 -26.24
CA ARG A 197 -32.44 2.64 -27.19
C ARG A 197 -31.31 3.60 -27.57
N ARG A 198 -31.67 4.83 -27.95
CA ARG A 198 -30.69 5.89 -28.30
C ARG A 198 -29.83 6.32 -27.13
N MET A 199 -30.40 6.34 -25.93
CA MET A 199 -29.66 6.55 -24.69
C MET A 199 -28.63 5.44 -24.47
N ALA A 200 -29.03 4.17 -24.61
CA ALA A 200 -28.12 3.03 -24.50
C ALA A 200 -26.99 3.06 -25.55
N ASP A 201 -27.29 3.43 -26.80
CA ASP A 201 -26.30 3.57 -27.86
C ASP A 201 -25.28 4.69 -27.55
N THR A 202 -25.76 5.81 -27.00
CA THR A 202 -24.93 6.96 -26.58
C THR A 202 -23.97 6.54 -25.46
N PHE A 203 -24.45 5.83 -24.43
CA PHE A 203 -23.62 5.33 -23.34
C PHE A 203 -22.61 4.26 -23.79
N ARG A 204 -23.06 3.32 -24.65
CA ARG A 204 -22.18 2.28 -25.18
C ARG A 204 -21.03 2.89 -25.96
N TYR A 205 -21.30 3.88 -26.80
CA TYR A 205 -20.25 4.57 -27.56
C TYR A 205 -19.20 5.24 -26.66
N VAL A 206 -19.62 5.95 -25.62
CA VAL A 206 -18.69 6.61 -24.67
C VAL A 206 -17.83 5.57 -23.97
N MET A 207 -18.40 4.43 -23.58
CA MET A 207 -17.71 3.38 -22.84
C MET A 207 -16.74 2.58 -23.74
N ASP A 208 -17.16 2.23 -24.96
CA ASP A 208 -16.36 1.42 -25.90
C ASP A 208 -15.18 2.21 -26.50
N ASN A 209 -15.30 3.53 -26.56
CA ASN A 209 -14.29 4.41 -27.17
C ASN A 209 -13.45 5.21 -26.14
N GLN A 210 -13.62 4.94 -24.85
CA GLN A 210 -12.93 5.64 -23.74
C GLN A 210 -11.40 5.67 -23.87
N HIS A 211 -10.80 4.59 -24.39
CA HIS A 211 -9.34 4.47 -24.51
C HIS A 211 -8.85 4.59 -25.96
N GLN A 212 -9.76 4.82 -26.90
CA GLN A 212 -9.40 4.99 -28.30
C GLN A 212 -8.94 6.42 -28.55
N LYS A 213 -7.79 6.57 -29.23
CA LYS A 213 -7.30 7.89 -29.64
C LYS A 213 -8.08 8.44 -30.83
N LEU A 214 -8.56 7.55 -31.70
CA LEU A 214 -9.23 7.86 -32.94
C LEU A 214 -10.28 6.79 -33.23
N VAL A 215 -11.40 7.21 -33.83
CA VAL A 215 -12.53 6.39 -34.25
C VAL A 215 -12.89 6.75 -35.69
N LYS A 216 -13.65 5.88 -36.39
CA LYS A 216 -14.12 6.23 -37.74
C LYS A 216 -15.15 7.36 -37.66
N LEU A 217 -15.11 8.26 -38.64
CA LEU A 217 -16.08 9.35 -38.77
C LEU A 217 -17.51 8.81 -38.84
N SER A 218 -17.72 7.65 -39.49
CA SER A 218 -19.03 6.98 -39.50
C SER A 218 -19.56 6.63 -38.12
N GLU A 219 -18.68 6.21 -37.20
CA GLU A 219 -19.04 5.83 -35.84
C GLU A 219 -19.37 7.08 -35.02
N GLU A 220 -18.54 8.13 -35.12
CA GLU A 220 -18.79 9.42 -34.48
C GLU A 220 -20.10 10.07 -34.98
N LEU A 221 -20.39 10.02 -36.29
CA LEU A 221 -21.64 10.54 -36.85
C LEU A 221 -22.86 9.72 -36.43
N ALA A 222 -22.74 8.39 -36.29
CA ALA A 222 -23.82 7.55 -35.78
C ALA A 222 -24.12 7.86 -34.30
N PHE A 223 -23.08 8.09 -33.51
CA PHE A 223 -23.19 8.58 -32.15
C PHE A 223 -23.87 9.95 -32.08
N VAL A 224 -23.42 10.92 -32.89
CA VAL A 224 -23.99 12.26 -32.99
C VAL A 224 -25.49 12.24 -33.33
N LYS A 225 -25.92 11.37 -34.25
CA LYS A 225 -27.34 11.20 -34.57
C LYS A 225 -28.15 10.70 -33.37
N SER A 226 -27.61 9.74 -32.63
CA SER A 226 -28.26 9.21 -31.44
C SER A 226 -28.32 10.24 -30.32
N TYR A 227 -27.24 10.98 -30.10
CA TYR A 227 -27.19 12.09 -29.16
C TYR A 227 -28.17 13.22 -29.53
N HIS A 228 -28.19 13.62 -30.81
CA HIS A 228 -29.13 14.61 -31.32
C HIS A 228 -30.59 14.19 -31.10
N TYR A 229 -30.93 12.93 -31.34
CA TYR A 229 -32.29 12.43 -31.07
C TYR A 229 -32.71 12.68 -29.62
N LEU A 230 -31.83 12.38 -28.65
CA LEU A 230 -32.11 12.60 -27.23
C LEU A 230 -32.34 14.09 -26.92
N MET A 231 -31.61 14.98 -27.59
CA MET A 231 -31.77 16.42 -27.46
C MET A 231 -33.03 16.93 -28.16
N GLN A 232 -33.34 16.43 -29.35
CA GLN A 232 -34.52 16.79 -30.12
C GLN A 232 -35.80 16.40 -29.38
N VAL A 233 -35.81 15.30 -28.63
CA VAL A 233 -36.95 14.97 -27.76
C VAL A 233 -37.16 16.02 -26.66
N ARG A 234 -36.09 16.64 -26.17
CA ARG A 234 -36.17 17.71 -25.15
C ARG A 234 -36.57 19.06 -25.77
N TYR A 235 -35.94 19.44 -26.87
CA TYR A 235 -36.10 20.74 -27.53
C TYR A 235 -37.16 20.73 -28.66
N HIS A 236 -37.77 19.59 -28.91
CA HIS A 236 -38.76 19.36 -29.97
C HIS A 236 -38.23 19.79 -31.34
N GLU A 237 -39.06 20.40 -32.17
CA GLU A 237 -38.73 20.84 -33.53
C GLU A 237 -37.79 22.06 -33.56
N HIS A 238 -37.42 22.60 -32.39
CA HIS A 238 -36.59 23.80 -32.26
C HIS A 238 -35.08 23.52 -32.30
N LEU A 239 -34.68 22.24 -32.27
CA LEU A 239 -33.31 21.82 -32.55
C LEU A 239 -33.32 20.97 -33.83
N GLN A 240 -32.59 21.43 -34.85
CA GLN A 240 -32.47 20.72 -36.11
C GLN A 240 -31.01 20.47 -36.44
N LEU A 241 -30.75 19.27 -36.97
CA LEU A 241 -29.42 18.84 -37.38
C LEU A 241 -29.47 18.36 -38.82
N ASP A 242 -28.64 18.96 -39.66
CA ASP A 242 -28.38 18.52 -41.01
C ASP A 242 -26.92 18.08 -41.14
N ILE A 243 -26.72 16.90 -41.75
CA ILE A 243 -25.39 16.29 -41.89
C ILE A 243 -25.17 16.01 -43.38
N ASN A 244 -24.34 16.83 -44.00
CA ASN A 244 -23.95 16.71 -45.40
C ASN A 244 -22.45 16.42 -45.52
N ILE A 245 -22.08 15.15 -45.31
CA ILE A 245 -20.71 14.67 -45.44
C ILE A 245 -20.62 13.64 -46.58
N PRO A 246 -19.68 13.81 -47.54
CA PRO A 246 -19.44 12.84 -48.60
C PRO A 246 -19.11 11.44 -48.07
N SER A 247 -19.72 10.40 -48.64
CA SER A 247 -19.53 9.00 -48.20
C SER A 247 -18.07 8.54 -48.22
N ARG A 248 -17.23 9.12 -49.08
CA ARG A 248 -15.78 8.83 -49.15
C ARG A 248 -15.00 9.18 -47.88
N LEU A 249 -15.55 10.02 -47.01
CA LEU A 249 -14.92 10.45 -45.75
C LEU A 249 -15.36 9.63 -44.55
N MET A 250 -16.29 8.68 -44.72
CA MET A 250 -16.88 7.93 -43.60
C MET A 250 -15.85 7.07 -42.85
N ASP A 251 -14.82 6.58 -43.55
CA ASP A 251 -13.72 5.81 -42.95
C ASP A 251 -12.56 6.68 -42.44
N SER A 252 -12.65 8.01 -42.57
CA SER A 252 -11.65 8.93 -41.99
C SER A 252 -11.62 8.81 -40.47
N LEU A 253 -10.44 9.00 -39.87
CA LEU A 253 -10.26 8.91 -38.43
C LEU A 253 -10.40 10.28 -37.77
N VAL A 254 -11.21 10.36 -36.73
CA VAL A 254 -11.43 11.56 -35.90
C VAL A 254 -11.30 11.22 -34.42
N PRO A 255 -10.94 12.19 -33.55
CA PRO A 255 -10.99 11.98 -32.10
C PRO A 255 -12.45 11.69 -31.67
N PRO A 256 -12.68 10.71 -30.79
CA PRO A 256 -14.03 10.43 -30.29
C PRO A 256 -14.59 11.63 -29.52
N LEU A 257 -15.91 11.81 -29.59
CA LEU A 257 -16.67 12.89 -28.94
C LEU A 257 -16.37 14.31 -29.47
N ALA A 258 -15.48 14.48 -30.45
CA ALA A 258 -15.10 15.79 -30.96
C ALA A 258 -16.28 16.54 -31.60
N ILE A 259 -17.09 15.85 -32.40
CA ILE A 259 -18.25 16.46 -33.07
C ILE A 259 -19.35 16.72 -32.04
N GLN A 260 -19.56 15.78 -31.11
CA GLN A 260 -20.52 15.95 -30.03
C GLN A 260 -20.22 17.16 -29.15
N MET A 261 -18.95 17.41 -28.80
CA MET A 261 -18.56 18.60 -28.01
C MET A 261 -18.95 19.91 -28.71
N LEU A 262 -18.84 19.98 -30.03
CA LEU A 262 -19.22 21.15 -30.81
C LEU A 262 -20.74 21.36 -30.81
N ILE A 263 -21.50 20.27 -30.97
CA ILE A 263 -22.97 20.30 -30.88
C ILE A 263 -23.42 20.70 -29.48
N GLU A 264 -22.79 20.14 -28.44
CA GLU A 264 -23.09 20.48 -27.05
C GLU A 264 -22.83 21.96 -26.77
N ASN A 265 -21.71 22.50 -27.25
CA ASN A 265 -21.41 23.93 -27.15
C ASN A 265 -22.47 24.78 -27.86
N ALA A 266 -22.86 24.41 -29.08
CA ALA A 266 -23.91 25.12 -29.82
C ALA A 266 -25.22 25.14 -29.02
N VAL A 267 -25.64 24.02 -28.43
CA VAL A 267 -26.90 23.95 -27.70
C VAL A 267 -26.82 24.64 -26.33
N LYS A 268 -25.68 24.59 -25.65
CA LYS A 268 -25.50 25.22 -24.34
C LYS A 268 -25.47 26.74 -24.40
N HIS A 269 -24.93 27.31 -25.48
CA HIS A 269 -24.69 28.75 -25.59
C HIS A 269 -25.74 29.50 -26.42
N ASN A 270 -26.65 28.81 -27.10
CA ASN A 270 -27.74 29.42 -27.83
C ASN A 270 -29.08 29.28 -27.10
N GLU A 271 -29.96 30.27 -27.25
CA GLU A 271 -31.35 30.14 -26.86
C GLU A 271 -32.06 29.22 -27.86
N ILE A 272 -32.76 28.19 -27.36
CA ILE A 272 -33.57 27.28 -28.18
C ILE A 272 -35.03 27.43 -27.79
N SER A 273 -35.79 28.12 -28.64
CA SER A 273 -37.20 28.40 -28.42
C SER A 273 -37.98 28.43 -29.74
N LYS A 274 -39.31 28.53 -29.66
CA LYS A 274 -40.15 28.62 -30.85
C LYS A 274 -39.86 29.85 -31.72
N SER A 275 -39.45 30.95 -31.09
CA SER A 275 -39.02 32.17 -31.79
C SER A 275 -37.58 32.09 -32.31
N HIS A 276 -36.74 31.26 -31.68
CA HIS A 276 -35.32 31.11 -32.00
C HIS A 276 -34.94 29.63 -32.09
N PRO A 277 -35.31 28.93 -33.19
CA PRO A 277 -34.85 27.57 -33.43
C PRO A 277 -33.35 27.55 -33.77
N LEU A 278 -32.65 26.52 -33.27
CA LEU A 278 -31.24 26.28 -33.54
C LEU A 278 -31.09 25.26 -34.67
N PHE A 279 -30.38 25.64 -35.72
CA PHE A 279 -30.01 24.78 -36.84
C PHE A 279 -28.51 24.51 -36.80
N VAL A 280 -28.12 23.24 -36.74
CA VAL A 280 -26.72 22.80 -36.76
C VAL A 280 -26.45 22.13 -38.11
N TYR A 281 -25.44 22.61 -38.84
CA TYR A 281 -25.10 22.13 -40.17
C TYR A 281 -23.70 21.53 -40.17
N ILE A 282 -23.60 20.21 -40.29
CA ILE A 282 -22.32 19.52 -40.37
C ILE A 282 -21.97 19.29 -41.83
N SER A 283 -20.87 19.90 -42.30
CA SER A 283 -20.39 19.75 -43.68
C SER A 283 -18.89 19.51 -43.74
N ALA A 284 -18.41 18.95 -44.85
CA ALA A 284 -16.98 18.77 -45.10
C ALA A 284 -16.48 19.72 -46.20
N GLN A 285 -15.40 20.45 -45.93
CA GLN A 285 -14.71 21.32 -46.88
C GLN A 285 -13.34 20.74 -47.24
N ASP A 286 -13.02 20.72 -48.53
CA ASP A 286 -11.73 20.28 -49.10
C ASP A 286 -11.24 18.90 -48.62
N ASN A 287 -12.17 17.99 -48.29
CA ASN A 287 -11.92 16.63 -47.75
C ASN A 287 -11.08 16.55 -46.48
N THR A 288 -10.73 17.66 -45.85
CA THR A 288 -9.78 17.72 -44.73
C THR A 288 -10.33 18.45 -43.53
N LEU A 289 -11.42 19.21 -43.69
CA LEU A 289 -11.99 20.05 -42.64
C LEU A 289 -13.49 19.78 -42.49
N ILE A 290 -13.95 19.65 -41.25
CA ILE A 290 -15.39 19.54 -40.91
C ILE A 290 -15.83 20.89 -40.33
N ASN A 291 -16.85 21.49 -40.93
CA ASN A 291 -17.52 22.70 -40.47
C ASN A 291 -18.82 22.32 -39.74
N ILE A 292 -19.08 22.96 -38.60
CA ILE A 292 -20.27 22.77 -37.75
C ILE A 292 -20.81 24.14 -37.35
#